data_AF-A0AAP0E3N4-F1
#
_entry.id   AF-A0AAP0E3N4-F1
#
_cell.length_a   1.000
_cell.length_b   1.000
_cell.length_c   1.000
_cell.angle_alpha   90.00
_cell.angle_beta   90.00
_cell.angle_gamma   90.00
#
_symmetry.space_group_name_H-M   'P 1'
#
loop_
_entity.id
_entity.type
_entity.pdbx_description
1 polymer ?
#
loop_
_entity_poly.entity_id
_entity_poly.type
_entity_poly.pdbx_seq_one_letter_code
_entity_poly.pdbx_strand_id
1 'polypeptide(L)'
;MVLANEDARGENTLNQAHVLPTVQLNAKFGHVAFDYLAKSPNPKATIVSRGTQVGVKPAPVLGWFSSRGPNLASPNILKPDLIAPGVDILAAWPDNVGPTMKPFDKRKIEFNIVSGTSMSCPHVSGVAALLKGAHRDWSTARIRSAMMTTSYVRDNVGNPILDRATNSKASAWGYGSGHVDPEKAIDPGLVFDLTVDDYVQFLCGSGYSKKAIQAITRRAVKCSKNGIKPWDLNYPSISVLFDDDETTKFEVAVTRTATLVSKTASTYTVKIESPKGFLVSVNTSKLIFNRAEEKQSYVVNISAANNKLPPVHAERLVSTVSALARHKLIFLGSRVSATKARKIQNDMKPNEFSTIDQWYRSTLAALESSPPDDADQDQPPMLHVYTKVFHGFSARLTKAQAEEMKTRPEVFNVFPDQIHELHTTRSPQFLGILNPQDHSKNKNHIGLLQASDYGSDVIIGVLDTGIWPESESFTISGLGPPCPLGGRPL
;
A
#
# COMPACT_ATOMS: atom_id res chain seq x y z
N MET A 1 -1.33 2.99 25.87
CA MET A 1 -1.04 4.33 25.32
C MET A 1 -2.13 4.69 24.32
N VAL A 2 -2.73 5.86 24.44
CA VAL A 2 -3.69 6.37 23.45
C VAL A 2 -2.97 7.46 22.67
N LEU A 3 -2.81 7.26 21.37
CA LEU A 3 -2.29 8.28 20.46
C LEU A 3 -3.48 8.92 19.77
N ALA A 4 -3.52 10.24 19.69
CA ALA A 4 -4.54 10.96 18.95
C ALA A 4 -3.85 11.79 17.86
N ASN A 5 -4.40 11.75 16.65
CA ASN A 5 -3.94 12.64 15.59
C ASN A 5 -4.25 14.10 15.91
N GLU A 6 -3.33 14.97 15.53
CA GLU A 6 -3.62 16.40 15.36
C GLU A 6 -4.54 16.61 14.14
N ASP A 7 -5.26 17.73 14.11
CA ASP A 7 -6.14 18.09 12.98
C ASP A 7 -5.42 18.05 11.63
N ALA A 8 -4.15 18.47 11.61
CA ALA A 8 -3.31 18.44 10.41
C ALA A 8 -3.06 17.02 9.85
N ARG A 9 -3.19 15.97 10.69
CA ARG A 9 -3.09 14.56 10.27
C ARG A 9 -4.46 13.95 9.95
N GLY A 10 -5.54 14.68 10.23
CA GLY A 10 -6.91 14.36 9.87
C GLY A 10 -7.35 12.98 10.34
N GLU A 11 -8.19 12.34 9.54
CA GLU A 11 -8.85 11.12 9.99
C GLU A 11 -7.89 9.89 10.06
N ASN A 12 -6.61 10.03 9.70
CA ASN A 12 -5.71 8.90 9.44
C ASN A 12 -5.42 8.03 10.68
N THR A 13 -5.15 6.76 10.47
CA THR A 13 -4.53 5.90 11.50
C THR A 13 -3.36 5.16 10.85
N LEU A 14 -2.29 4.96 11.61
CA LEU A 14 -1.13 4.17 11.20
C LEU A 14 -1.08 2.93 12.07
N ASN A 15 -1.12 1.77 11.45
CA ASN A 15 -0.83 0.54 12.17
C ASN A 15 0.70 0.38 12.23
N GLN A 16 1.27 0.96 13.29
CA GLN A 16 2.67 0.73 13.66
C GLN A 16 2.73 -0.24 14.83
N ALA A 17 3.72 -1.12 14.79
CA ALA A 17 4.01 -1.96 15.95
C ALA A 17 4.49 -1.09 17.11
N HIS A 18 3.89 -1.29 18.27
CA HIS A 18 4.31 -0.69 19.53
C HIS A 18 4.76 -1.77 20.52
N VAL A 19 5.61 -1.39 21.47
CA VAL A 19 6.03 -2.26 22.58
C VAL A 19 5.09 -2.17 23.80
N LEU A 20 4.15 -1.22 23.77
CA LEU A 20 3.09 -1.07 24.77
C LEU A 20 1.73 -1.21 24.08
N PRO A 21 0.69 -1.71 24.78
CA PRO A 21 -0.68 -1.69 24.27
C PRO A 21 -1.04 -0.27 23.83
N THR A 22 -1.31 -0.09 22.54
CA THR A 22 -1.48 1.23 21.93
C THR A 22 -2.69 1.23 21.00
N VAL A 23 -3.49 2.29 21.06
CA VAL A 23 -4.53 2.59 20.08
C VAL A 23 -4.24 3.95 19.48
N GLN A 24 -4.36 4.05 18.15
CA GLN A 24 -4.31 5.33 17.47
C GLN A 24 -5.72 5.77 17.10
N LEU A 25 -6.09 6.94 17.60
CA LEU A 25 -7.33 7.63 17.28
C LEU A 25 -7.07 8.61 16.15
N ASN A 26 -8.04 8.68 15.25
CA ASN A 26 -8.08 9.72 14.25
C ASN A 26 -8.40 11.10 14.87
N ALA A 27 -8.32 12.19 14.11
CA ALA A 27 -8.55 13.54 14.65
C ALA A 27 -9.93 13.68 15.30
N LYS A 28 -11.00 13.23 14.63
CA LYS A 28 -12.37 13.25 15.17
C LYS A 28 -12.49 12.54 16.53
N PHE A 29 -12.00 11.31 16.65
CA PHE A 29 -12.05 10.56 17.91
C PHE A 29 -11.04 11.07 18.94
N GLY A 30 -9.94 11.69 18.47
CA GLY A 30 -8.99 12.42 19.30
C GLY A 30 -9.66 13.56 20.06
N HIS A 31 -10.43 14.41 19.37
CA HIS A 31 -11.22 15.47 20.00
C HIS A 31 -12.20 14.94 21.03
N VAL A 32 -12.92 13.87 20.72
CA VAL A 32 -13.83 13.20 21.67
C VAL A 32 -13.07 12.73 22.91
N ALA A 33 -11.87 12.16 22.74
CA ALA A 33 -11.03 11.72 23.84
C ALA A 33 -10.52 12.89 24.69
N PHE A 34 -10.07 13.99 24.08
CA PHE A 34 -9.62 15.18 24.80
C PHE A 34 -10.77 15.87 25.55
N ASP A 35 -11.95 15.95 24.96
CA ASP A 35 -13.17 16.43 25.63
C ASP A 35 -13.51 15.59 26.85
N TYR A 36 -13.42 14.26 26.72
CA TYR A 36 -13.63 13.34 27.83
C TYR A 36 -12.62 13.57 28.96
N LEU A 37 -11.34 13.76 28.63
CA LEU A 37 -10.28 14.06 29.60
C LEU A 37 -10.53 15.38 30.34
N ALA A 38 -10.96 16.42 29.64
CA ALA A 38 -11.20 17.75 30.22
C ALA A 38 -12.42 17.77 31.17
N LYS A 39 -13.43 16.95 30.89
CA LYS A 39 -14.70 16.93 31.63
C LYS A 39 -14.72 15.93 32.79
N SER A 40 -13.75 15.02 32.86
CA SER A 40 -13.75 13.92 33.83
C SER A 40 -12.69 14.12 34.92
N PRO A 41 -13.04 14.14 36.21
CA PRO A 41 -12.08 14.34 37.30
C PRO A 41 -11.13 13.15 37.52
N ASN A 42 -11.46 11.96 37.00
CA ASN A 42 -10.60 10.77 37.05
C ASN A 42 -10.82 9.91 35.78
N PRO A 43 -10.31 10.35 34.62
CA PRO A 43 -10.60 9.70 33.36
C PRO A 43 -9.95 8.32 33.27
N LYS A 44 -10.72 7.32 32.86
CA LYS A 44 -10.27 5.95 32.64
C LYS A 44 -10.66 5.49 31.24
N ALA A 45 -9.74 4.81 30.56
CA ALA A 45 -9.99 4.23 29.25
C ALA A 45 -9.45 2.79 29.22
N THR A 46 -10.14 1.91 28.50
CA THR A 46 -9.69 0.55 28.24
C THR A 46 -9.40 0.42 26.75
N ILE A 47 -8.21 -0.06 26.41
CA ILE A 47 -7.88 -0.39 25.03
C ILE A 47 -8.42 -1.79 24.77
N VAL A 48 -9.44 -1.81 23.91
CA VAL A 48 -10.19 -2.96 23.44
C VAL A 48 -9.90 -3.10 21.97
N SER A 49 -10.05 -4.30 21.47
CA SER A 49 -9.58 -4.69 20.17
C SER A 49 -10.65 -5.76 19.59
N ARG A 50 -11.14 -5.75 18.31
CA ARG A 50 -12.27 -6.65 17.78
C ARG A 50 -12.22 -7.39 16.36
N GLY A 51 -11.82 -8.69 16.19
CA GLY A 51 -11.47 -9.48 14.93
C GLY A 51 -10.20 -9.29 13.98
N THR A 52 -10.42 -9.06 12.72
CA THR A 52 -9.64 -8.23 11.78
C THR A 52 -10.75 -7.88 10.84
N GLN A 53 -11.09 -6.61 10.70
CA GLN A 53 -12.22 -6.28 9.83
C GLN A 53 -11.80 -6.45 8.36
N VAL A 54 -12.71 -6.93 7.53
CA VAL A 54 -12.52 -7.06 6.07
C VAL A 54 -13.73 -6.46 5.38
N GLY A 55 -13.55 -6.00 4.13
CA GLY A 55 -14.64 -5.36 3.39
C GLY A 55 -14.96 -3.94 3.87
N VAL A 56 -13.94 -3.24 4.38
CA VAL A 56 -14.04 -1.83 4.79
C VAL A 56 -14.53 -0.96 3.62
N LYS A 57 -15.39 0.00 3.94
CA LYS A 57 -15.96 0.96 2.99
C LYS A 57 -15.72 2.39 3.51
N PRO A 58 -15.27 3.33 2.66
CA PRO A 58 -14.88 3.14 1.26
C PRO A 58 -13.51 2.46 1.11
N ALA A 59 -13.31 1.68 0.05
CA ALA A 59 -12.01 1.18 -0.39
C ALA A 59 -11.95 0.97 -1.92
N PRO A 60 -10.84 1.27 -2.61
CA PRO A 60 -9.59 1.81 -2.07
C PRO A 60 -9.68 3.30 -1.73
N VAL A 61 -8.75 3.75 -0.89
CA VAL A 61 -8.52 5.15 -0.55
C VAL A 61 -7.02 5.43 -0.69
N LEU A 62 -6.64 6.57 -1.28
CA LEU A 62 -5.24 6.91 -1.50
C LEU A 62 -4.54 7.20 -0.17
N GLY A 63 -3.53 6.41 0.18
CA GLY A 63 -2.78 6.57 1.43
C GLY A 63 -2.20 7.97 1.60
N TRP A 64 -2.30 8.53 2.80
CA TRP A 64 -1.90 9.92 3.09
C TRP A 64 -0.40 10.19 2.84
N PHE A 65 0.45 9.17 3.03
CA PHE A 65 1.89 9.25 2.85
C PHE A 65 2.36 9.12 1.39
N SER A 66 1.48 8.68 0.48
CA SER A 66 1.88 8.44 -0.92
C SER A 66 2.42 9.74 -1.54
N SER A 67 3.43 9.67 -2.39
CA SER A 67 3.86 10.88 -3.10
C SER A 67 2.80 11.29 -4.12
N ARG A 68 2.59 12.60 -4.27
CA ARG A 68 1.73 13.18 -5.32
C ARG A 68 2.63 13.80 -6.39
N GLY A 69 2.14 13.84 -7.62
CA GLY A 69 2.76 14.61 -8.70
C GLY A 69 2.63 16.12 -8.49
N PRO A 70 3.08 16.93 -9.47
CA PRO A 70 3.57 16.52 -10.79
C PRO A 70 4.99 15.93 -10.78
N ASN A 71 5.36 15.29 -11.89
CA ASN A 71 6.74 14.87 -12.13
C ASN A 71 7.62 16.10 -12.39
N LEU A 72 8.41 16.51 -11.39
CA LEU A 72 9.29 17.69 -11.51
C LEU A 72 10.41 17.52 -12.55
N ALA A 73 10.85 16.28 -12.81
CA ALA A 73 11.89 16.02 -13.80
C ALA A 73 11.35 16.05 -15.24
N SER A 74 10.06 15.76 -15.43
CA SER A 74 9.40 15.78 -16.74
C SER A 74 7.90 16.06 -16.57
N PRO A 75 7.49 17.33 -16.46
CA PRO A 75 6.09 17.70 -16.19
C PRO A 75 5.09 17.18 -17.22
N ASN A 76 5.53 16.90 -18.45
CA ASN A 76 4.71 16.32 -19.51
C ASN A 76 4.41 14.82 -19.35
N ILE A 77 4.97 14.17 -18.33
CA ILE A 77 4.67 12.79 -17.97
C ILE A 77 3.97 12.77 -16.61
N LEU A 78 2.69 12.40 -16.61
CA LEU A 78 1.90 12.25 -15.37
C LEU A 78 2.54 11.20 -14.46
N LYS A 79 2.68 11.53 -13.18
CA LYS A 79 3.08 10.59 -12.12
C LYS A 79 2.25 10.80 -10.85
N PRO A 80 1.95 9.73 -10.09
CA PRO A 80 2.29 8.32 -10.37
C PRO A 80 1.52 7.74 -11.57
N ASP A 81 1.88 6.54 -12.04
CA ASP A 81 1.18 5.90 -13.17
C ASP A 81 -0.16 5.28 -12.76
N LEU A 82 -0.19 4.61 -11.60
CA LEU A 82 -1.35 3.93 -11.04
C LEU A 82 -1.11 3.67 -9.54
N ILE A 83 -2.12 3.17 -8.83
CA ILE A 83 -2.03 2.78 -7.42
C ILE A 83 -2.40 1.32 -7.19
N ALA A 84 -1.91 0.76 -6.09
CA ALA A 84 -2.17 -0.61 -5.65
C ALA A 84 -2.13 -0.68 -4.10
N PRO A 85 -2.58 -1.78 -3.48
CA PRO A 85 -2.61 -1.92 -2.03
C PRO A 85 -1.22 -1.73 -1.40
N GLY A 86 -1.12 -0.79 -0.46
CA GLY A 86 0.14 -0.51 0.26
C GLY A 86 -0.07 -0.01 1.68
N VAL A 87 -1.27 -0.15 2.22
CA VAL A 87 -1.61 0.23 3.60
C VAL A 87 -1.95 -1.05 4.35
N ASP A 88 -1.24 -1.25 5.45
CA ASP A 88 -1.40 -2.37 6.38
C ASP A 88 -1.28 -3.74 5.71
N ILE A 89 -0.22 -3.88 4.92
CA ILE A 89 0.09 -5.11 4.19
C ILE A 89 0.81 -6.07 5.13
N LEU A 90 0.22 -7.25 5.30
CA LEU A 90 0.83 -8.39 5.97
C LEU A 90 1.79 -9.09 5.00
N ALA A 91 3.06 -9.23 5.38
CA ALA A 91 4.07 -9.94 4.60
C ALA A 91 5.10 -10.63 5.51
N ALA A 92 5.90 -11.53 4.92
CA ALA A 92 6.98 -12.21 5.61
C ALA A 92 7.97 -11.22 6.23
N TRP A 93 8.52 -11.58 7.39
CA TRP A 93 9.38 -10.70 8.17
C TRP A 93 10.61 -11.44 8.71
N PRO A 94 11.78 -10.78 8.84
CA PRO A 94 13.00 -11.47 9.26
C PRO A 94 13.02 -11.75 10.77
N ASP A 95 13.41 -12.96 11.16
CA ASP A 95 13.50 -13.41 12.55
C ASP A 95 14.44 -12.58 13.45
N ASN A 96 15.38 -11.84 12.85
CA ASN A 96 16.36 -11.03 13.56
C ASN A 96 15.97 -9.54 13.64
N VAL A 97 14.84 -9.13 13.06
CA VAL A 97 14.35 -7.75 13.08
C VAL A 97 13.06 -7.68 13.87
N GLY A 98 13.05 -6.93 14.98
CA GLY A 98 11.82 -6.71 15.75
C GLY A 98 10.75 -5.95 14.94
N PRO A 99 9.45 -6.16 15.22
CA PRO A 99 8.34 -5.54 14.49
C PRO A 99 8.36 -4.01 14.47
N THR A 100 8.91 -3.36 15.51
CA THR A 100 9.04 -1.89 15.50
C THR A 100 10.24 -1.39 14.69
N MET A 101 11.05 -2.27 14.12
CA MET A 101 12.34 -1.98 13.48
C MET A 101 13.34 -1.25 14.39
N LYS A 102 13.14 -1.28 15.71
CA LYS A 102 14.03 -0.61 16.67
C LYS A 102 15.04 -1.60 17.23
N PRO A 103 16.31 -1.21 17.42
CA PRO A 103 17.33 -2.12 17.96
C PRO A 103 16.97 -2.73 19.33
N PHE A 104 16.13 -2.05 20.12
CA PHE A 104 15.68 -2.52 21.42
C PHE A 104 14.53 -3.54 21.34
N ASP A 105 13.78 -3.59 20.23
CA ASP A 105 12.69 -4.54 20.06
C ASP A 105 13.28 -5.89 19.60
N LYS A 106 13.29 -6.85 20.51
CA LYS A 106 13.85 -8.20 20.29
C LYS A 106 12.78 -9.26 20.02
N ARG A 107 11.51 -8.86 19.86
CA ARG A 107 10.43 -9.80 19.52
C ARG A 107 10.71 -10.42 18.16
N LYS A 108 10.43 -11.71 18.03
CA LYS A 108 10.54 -12.46 16.78
C LYS A 108 9.14 -12.73 16.25
N ILE A 109 8.94 -12.47 14.97
CA ILE A 109 7.69 -12.66 14.26
C ILE A 109 8.02 -13.14 12.85
N GLU A 110 7.22 -14.04 12.31
CA GLU A 110 7.38 -14.54 10.94
C GLU A 110 6.71 -13.63 9.92
N PHE A 111 5.72 -12.85 10.36
CA PHE A 111 4.96 -11.91 9.52
C PHE A 111 4.77 -10.59 10.24
N ASN A 112 4.86 -9.49 9.49
CA ASN A 112 4.63 -8.13 9.99
C ASN A 112 3.62 -7.40 9.12
N ILE A 113 2.96 -6.41 9.71
CA ILE A 113 2.04 -5.51 9.02
C ILE A 113 2.72 -4.17 8.88
N VAL A 114 2.94 -3.75 7.64
CA VAL A 114 3.60 -2.48 7.34
C VAL A 114 2.86 -1.73 6.24
N SER A 115 3.01 -0.40 6.25
CA SER A 115 2.42 0.52 5.30
C SER A 115 3.52 1.25 4.53
N GLY A 116 3.33 1.43 3.24
CA GLY A 116 4.24 2.18 2.38
C GLY A 116 3.96 1.96 0.90
N THR A 117 4.44 2.89 0.07
CA THR A 117 4.48 2.67 -1.38
C THR A 117 5.43 1.51 -1.75
N SER A 118 6.42 1.22 -0.90
CA SER A 118 7.22 -0.02 -0.92
C SER A 118 6.38 -1.29 -0.81
N MET A 119 5.17 -1.23 -0.22
CA MET A 119 4.26 -2.36 -0.19
C MET A 119 3.35 -2.38 -1.42
N SER A 120 3.02 -1.23 -2.01
CA SER A 120 2.29 -1.16 -3.29
C SER A 120 3.12 -1.67 -4.48
N CYS A 121 4.42 -1.35 -4.52
CA CYS A 121 5.34 -1.72 -5.59
C CYS A 121 5.35 -3.24 -5.93
N PRO A 122 5.51 -4.15 -4.95
CA PRO A 122 5.50 -5.59 -5.22
C PRO A 122 4.16 -6.11 -5.70
N HIS A 123 3.03 -5.50 -5.32
CA HIS A 123 1.73 -5.87 -5.88
C HIS A 123 1.67 -5.58 -7.39
N VAL A 124 2.08 -4.38 -7.81
CA VAL A 124 2.13 -4.02 -9.24
C VAL A 124 3.14 -4.90 -9.98
N SER A 125 4.28 -5.21 -9.35
CA SER A 125 5.30 -6.09 -9.92
C SER A 125 4.75 -7.51 -10.14
N GLY A 126 4.03 -8.06 -9.16
CA GLY A 126 3.36 -9.36 -9.29
C GLY A 126 2.31 -9.39 -10.39
N VAL A 127 1.48 -8.34 -10.50
CA VAL A 127 0.51 -8.20 -11.60
C VAL A 127 1.22 -8.13 -12.95
N ALA A 128 2.31 -7.35 -13.05
CA ALA A 128 3.11 -7.28 -14.26
C ALA A 128 3.74 -8.64 -14.64
N ALA A 129 4.13 -9.46 -13.65
CA ALA A 129 4.60 -10.83 -13.87
C ALA A 129 3.56 -11.70 -14.53
N LEU A 130 2.37 -11.72 -13.93
CA LEU A 130 1.28 -12.54 -14.42
C LEU A 130 0.86 -12.07 -15.82
N LEU A 131 0.81 -10.77 -16.07
CA LEU A 131 0.55 -10.24 -17.41
C LEU A 131 1.65 -10.64 -18.41
N LYS A 132 2.92 -10.66 -18.00
CA LYS A 132 4.02 -11.16 -18.84
C LYS A 132 3.91 -12.66 -19.11
N GLY A 133 3.44 -13.44 -18.14
CA GLY A 133 3.16 -14.87 -18.32
C GLY A 133 2.01 -15.10 -19.31
N ALA A 134 0.94 -14.31 -19.18
CA ALA A 134 -0.24 -14.38 -20.06
C ALA A 134 0.05 -13.88 -21.48
N HIS A 135 0.95 -12.91 -21.61
CA HIS A 135 1.36 -12.31 -22.89
C HIS A 135 2.89 -12.30 -23.02
N ARG A 136 3.45 -13.48 -23.32
CA ARG A 136 4.91 -13.70 -23.33
C ARG A 136 5.66 -12.80 -24.31
N ASP A 137 5.02 -12.34 -25.38
CA ASP A 137 5.58 -11.46 -26.40
C ASP A 137 5.48 -9.96 -26.06
N TRP A 138 4.69 -9.58 -25.07
CA TRP A 138 4.48 -8.16 -24.76
C TRP A 138 5.74 -7.46 -24.24
N SER A 139 5.94 -6.23 -24.70
CA SER A 139 6.95 -5.31 -24.17
C SER A 139 6.55 -4.83 -22.77
N THR A 140 7.52 -4.30 -22.01
CA THR A 140 7.24 -3.66 -20.72
C THR A 140 6.29 -2.46 -20.86
N ALA A 141 6.35 -1.76 -21.99
CA ALA A 141 5.44 -0.66 -22.30
C ALA A 141 3.99 -1.13 -22.50
N ARG A 142 3.78 -2.27 -23.20
CA ARG A 142 2.45 -2.88 -23.36
C ARG A 142 1.87 -3.31 -22.02
N ILE A 143 2.66 -3.97 -21.17
CA ILE A 143 2.22 -4.38 -19.82
C ILE A 143 1.84 -3.17 -18.97
N ARG A 144 2.66 -2.11 -18.96
CA ARG A 144 2.31 -0.85 -18.27
C ARG A 144 1.02 -0.25 -18.86
N SER A 145 0.90 -0.20 -20.18
CA SER A 145 -0.28 0.35 -20.85
C SER A 145 -1.54 -0.42 -20.47
N ALA A 146 -1.49 -1.75 -20.46
CA ALA A 146 -2.61 -2.58 -20.08
C ALA A 146 -3.08 -2.24 -18.67
N MET A 147 -2.17 -2.26 -17.68
CA MET A 147 -2.50 -1.92 -16.29
C MET A 147 -3.06 -0.50 -16.13
N MET A 148 -2.48 0.50 -16.81
CA MET A 148 -2.93 1.89 -16.72
C MET A 148 -4.32 2.08 -17.33
N THR A 149 -4.53 1.61 -18.56
CA THR A 149 -5.78 1.86 -19.31
C THR A 149 -6.99 1.09 -18.77
N THR A 150 -6.77 0.02 -18.01
CA THR A 150 -7.84 -0.78 -17.38
C THR A 150 -8.07 -0.46 -15.91
N SER A 151 -7.24 0.41 -15.33
CA SER A 151 -7.38 0.87 -13.93
C SER A 151 -8.72 1.58 -13.69
N TYR A 152 -9.20 1.53 -12.44
CA TYR A 152 -10.44 2.17 -12.03
C TYR A 152 -10.23 3.30 -11.02
N VAL A 153 -11.13 4.30 -11.04
CA VAL A 153 -11.05 5.50 -10.19
C VAL A 153 -12.20 5.63 -9.19
N ARG A 154 -12.94 4.54 -8.96
CA ARG A 154 -14.06 4.47 -8.02
C ARG A 154 -13.79 3.48 -6.90
N ASP A 155 -14.32 3.77 -5.72
CA ASP A 155 -14.29 2.85 -4.58
C ASP A 155 -15.38 1.76 -4.69
N ASN A 156 -15.37 0.85 -3.72
CA ASN A 156 -16.31 -0.25 -3.56
C ASN A 156 -17.74 0.17 -3.16
N VAL A 157 -18.01 1.47 -3.05
CA VAL A 157 -19.37 2.04 -2.93
C VAL A 157 -19.75 2.90 -4.14
N GLY A 158 -18.90 2.95 -5.17
CA GLY A 158 -19.15 3.65 -6.43
C GLY A 158 -18.75 5.13 -6.44
N ASN A 159 -18.22 5.67 -5.35
CA ASN A 159 -17.77 7.05 -5.26
C ASN A 159 -16.36 7.22 -5.83
N PRO A 160 -15.94 8.43 -6.24
CA PRO A 160 -14.55 8.68 -6.61
C PRO A 160 -13.59 8.32 -5.46
N ILE A 161 -12.43 7.77 -5.80
CA ILE A 161 -11.37 7.49 -4.81
C ILE A 161 -11.05 8.76 -4.02
N LEU A 162 -11.01 8.65 -2.71
CA LEU A 162 -10.67 9.74 -1.81
C LEU A 162 -9.15 9.83 -1.59
N ASP A 163 -8.65 11.04 -1.41
CA ASP A 163 -7.32 11.32 -0.91
C ASP A 163 -7.39 11.41 0.62
N ARG A 164 -6.65 10.54 1.29
CA ARG A 164 -6.68 10.45 2.73
C ARG A 164 -5.98 11.60 3.47
N ALA A 165 -5.06 12.30 2.81
CA ALA A 165 -4.37 13.45 3.38
C ALA A 165 -5.29 14.67 3.43
N THR A 166 -6.11 14.88 2.40
CA THR A 166 -7.02 16.05 2.28
C THR A 166 -8.46 15.73 2.64
N ASN A 167 -8.82 14.45 2.74
CA ASN A 167 -10.19 13.96 2.88
C ASN A 167 -11.13 14.46 1.77
N SER A 168 -10.58 14.67 0.57
CA SER A 168 -11.30 15.14 -0.62
C SER A 168 -11.19 14.13 -1.76
N LYS A 169 -11.86 14.39 -2.89
CA LYS A 169 -11.70 13.58 -4.11
C LYS A 169 -10.22 13.59 -4.53
N ALA A 170 -9.62 12.42 -4.66
CA ALA A 170 -8.26 12.31 -5.18
C ALA A 170 -8.19 12.76 -6.64
N SER A 171 -7.06 13.36 -7.01
CA SER A 171 -6.76 13.76 -8.38
C SER A 171 -5.87 12.72 -9.08
N ALA A 172 -5.73 12.86 -10.40
CA ALA A 172 -4.78 12.05 -11.18
C ALA A 172 -3.32 12.25 -10.72
N TRP A 173 -3.00 13.36 -10.04
CA TRP A 173 -1.70 13.56 -9.40
C TRP A 173 -1.47 12.65 -8.19
N GLY A 174 -2.54 12.09 -7.62
CA GLY A 174 -2.49 11.13 -6.53
C GLY A 174 -2.56 9.68 -6.99
N TYR A 175 -3.49 9.34 -7.90
CA TYR A 175 -3.72 7.95 -8.31
C TYR A 175 -3.25 7.58 -9.73
N GLY A 176 -2.73 8.53 -10.51
CA GLY A 176 -2.39 8.30 -11.92
C GLY A 176 -3.62 7.94 -12.75
N SER A 177 -3.60 6.76 -13.37
CA SER A 177 -4.74 6.18 -14.08
C SER A 177 -5.79 5.53 -13.17
N GLY A 178 -5.47 5.29 -11.90
CA GLY A 178 -6.39 4.71 -10.91
C GLY A 178 -5.80 3.50 -10.20
N HIS A 179 -6.66 2.76 -9.51
CA HIS A 179 -6.29 1.52 -8.87
C HIS A 179 -6.22 0.38 -9.89
N VAL A 180 -5.16 -0.42 -9.82
CA VAL A 180 -4.92 -1.53 -10.75
C VAL A 180 -6.08 -2.54 -10.73
N ASP A 181 -6.46 -2.99 -11.93
CA ASP A 181 -7.45 -4.05 -12.18
C ASP A 181 -6.76 -5.20 -12.95
N PRO A 182 -6.21 -6.21 -12.24
CA PRO A 182 -5.42 -7.26 -12.88
C PRO A 182 -6.23 -8.09 -13.88
N GLU A 183 -7.50 -8.37 -13.58
CA GLU A 183 -8.35 -9.21 -14.42
C GLU A 183 -8.71 -8.51 -15.74
N LYS A 184 -9.01 -7.20 -15.71
CA LYS A 184 -9.22 -6.46 -16.97
C LYS A 184 -7.93 -6.24 -17.74
N ALA A 185 -6.79 -6.13 -17.06
CA ALA A 185 -5.49 -5.90 -17.72
C ALA A 185 -5.05 -7.08 -18.61
N ILE A 186 -5.66 -8.27 -18.48
CA ILE A 186 -5.40 -9.42 -19.37
C ILE A 186 -5.78 -9.08 -20.82
N ASP A 187 -6.94 -8.45 -21.06
CA ASP A 187 -7.37 -8.07 -22.41
C ASP A 187 -7.80 -6.60 -22.43
N PRO A 188 -6.82 -5.67 -22.53
CA PRO A 188 -7.09 -4.25 -22.48
C PRO A 188 -7.73 -3.72 -23.77
N GLY A 189 -7.86 -4.54 -24.82
CA GLY A 189 -8.27 -4.08 -26.15
C GLY A 189 -7.13 -3.40 -26.90
N LEU A 190 -6.75 -2.23 -26.40
CA LEU A 190 -5.74 -1.35 -26.99
C LEU A 190 -4.58 -1.13 -26.04
N VAL A 191 -3.38 -0.98 -26.60
CA VAL A 191 -2.19 -0.57 -25.84
C VAL A 191 -1.43 0.56 -26.54
N PHE A 192 -0.75 1.37 -25.74
CA PHE A 192 0.19 2.40 -26.18
C PHE A 192 1.61 1.86 -26.03
N ASP A 193 2.13 1.32 -27.13
CA ASP A 193 3.45 0.70 -27.17
C ASP A 193 4.56 1.75 -27.26
N LEU A 194 5.70 1.43 -26.66
CA LEU A 194 6.90 2.27 -26.64
C LEU A 194 8.15 1.39 -26.72
N THR A 195 9.10 1.84 -27.52
CA THR A 195 10.42 1.24 -27.67
C THR A 195 11.47 2.01 -26.87
N VAL A 196 12.65 1.41 -26.69
CA VAL A 196 13.80 2.11 -26.08
C VAL A 196 14.19 3.34 -26.91
N ASP A 197 14.07 3.28 -28.23
CA ASP A 197 14.42 4.40 -29.11
C ASP A 197 13.41 5.55 -28.97
N ASP A 198 12.14 5.28 -28.67
CA ASP A 198 11.16 6.34 -28.36
C ASP A 198 11.56 7.13 -27.10
N TYR A 199 12.06 6.45 -26.06
CA TYR A 199 12.62 7.11 -24.88
C TYR A 199 13.85 7.95 -25.21
N VAL A 200 14.72 7.46 -26.10
CA VAL A 200 15.88 8.23 -26.57
C VAL A 200 15.42 9.49 -27.32
N GLN A 201 14.45 9.37 -28.22
CA GLN A 201 13.91 10.52 -28.95
C GLN A 201 13.18 11.50 -28.04
N PHE A 202 12.51 11.03 -27.00
CA PHE A 202 11.91 11.86 -25.95
C PHE A 202 12.96 12.65 -25.18
N LEU A 203 14.06 12.01 -24.75
CA LEU A 203 15.17 12.72 -24.10
C LEU A 203 15.80 13.76 -25.03
N CYS A 204 15.95 13.42 -26.31
CA CYS A 204 16.41 14.37 -27.33
C CYS A 204 15.46 15.58 -27.44
N GLY A 205 14.15 15.35 -27.54
CA GLY A 205 13.14 16.41 -27.66
C GLY A 205 12.88 17.19 -26.37
N SER A 206 13.33 16.67 -25.23
CA SER A 206 13.33 17.35 -23.92
C SER A 206 14.58 18.19 -23.67
N GLY A 207 15.48 18.31 -24.67
CA GLY A 207 16.66 19.18 -24.60
C GLY A 207 17.88 18.58 -23.90
N TYR A 208 17.90 17.28 -23.60
CA TYR A 208 19.07 16.64 -23.00
C TYR A 208 20.24 16.60 -23.99
N SER A 209 21.45 16.89 -23.50
CA SER A 209 22.65 16.76 -24.33
C SER A 209 22.91 15.30 -24.69
N LYS A 210 23.48 15.04 -25.88
CA LYS A 210 23.86 13.68 -26.31
C LYS A 210 24.77 12.97 -25.29
N LYS A 211 25.65 13.72 -24.61
CA LYS A 211 26.51 13.18 -23.54
C LYS A 211 25.71 12.70 -22.33
N ALA A 212 24.70 13.47 -21.90
CA ALA A 212 23.82 13.08 -20.80
C ALA A 212 23.00 11.83 -21.18
N ILE A 213 22.45 11.79 -22.40
CA ILE A 213 21.70 10.61 -22.89
C ILE A 213 22.63 9.39 -22.98
N GLN A 214 23.87 9.56 -23.46
CA GLN A 214 24.85 8.48 -23.49
C GLN A 214 25.24 7.99 -22.09
N ALA A 215 25.29 8.87 -21.09
CA ALA A 215 25.54 8.48 -19.70
C ALA A 215 24.41 7.60 -19.14
N ILE A 216 23.15 7.88 -19.51
CA ILE A 216 21.97 7.09 -19.12
C ILE A 216 21.93 5.77 -19.89
N THR A 217 22.00 5.84 -21.21
CA THR A 217 21.80 4.68 -22.11
C THR A 217 23.02 3.78 -22.23
N ARG A 218 24.19 4.25 -21.78
CA ARG A 218 25.50 3.59 -21.92
C ARG A 218 25.89 3.26 -23.37
N ARG A 219 25.25 3.89 -24.36
CA ARG A 219 25.55 3.74 -25.80
C ARG A 219 25.49 5.07 -26.52
N ALA A 220 26.16 5.16 -27.67
CA ALA A 220 26.03 6.32 -28.54
C ALA A 220 24.59 6.39 -29.09
N VAL A 221 24.02 7.61 -29.13
CA VAL A 221 22.64 7.83 -29.56
C VAL A 221 22.54 8.76 -30.75
N LYS A 222 21.54 8.52 -31.59
CA LYS A 222 21.18 9.39 -32.72
C LYS A 222 19.86 10.10 -32.39
N CYS A 223 19.92 11.40 -32.17
CA CYS A 223 18.73 12.23 -32.10
C CYS A 223 18.27 12.57 -33.52
N SER A 224 16.98 12.37 -33.81
CA SER A 224 16.33 13.04 -34.94
C SER A 224 16.40 14.56 -34.74
N LYS A 225 16.23 15.34 -35.83
CA LYS A 225 16.49 16.79 -35.84
C LYS A 225 15.80 17.54 -34.68
N ASN A 226 14.63 17.08 -34.24
CA ASN A 226 13.85 17.68 -33.15
C ASN A 226 13.43 16.70 -32.03
N GLY A 227 13.80 15.41 -32.11
CA GLY A 227 13.29 14.40 -31.17
C GLY A 227 11.75 14.24 -31.22
N ILE A 228 11.19 13.60 -30.19
CA ILE A 228 9.75 13.58 -29.93
C ILE A 228 9.44 14.71 -28.94
N LYS A 229 8.41 15.52 -29.22
CA LYS A 229 7.96 16.54 -28.27
C LYS A 229 7.62 15.88 -26.93
N PRO A 230 7.96 16.46 -25.77
CA PRO A 230 7.78 15.78 -24.49
C PRO A 230 6.36 15.24 -24.23
N TRP A 231 5.32 15.95 -24.68
CA TRP A 231 3.92 15.53 -24.57
C TRP A 231 3.47 14.49 -25.61
N ASP A 232 4.23 14.30 -26.70
CA ASP A 232 3.96 13.35 -27.79
C ASP A 232 4.59 11.96 -27.58
N LEU A 233 5.29 11.73 -26.46
CA LEU A 233 5.66 10.36 -26.08
C LEU A 233 4.36 9.53 -26.02
N ASN A 234 4.34 8.36 -26.66
CA ASN A 234 3.17 7.48 -26.78
C ASN A 234 2.80 6.81 -25.45
N TYR A 235 2.59 7.62 -24.40
CA TYR A 235 2.37 7.22 -23.03
C TYR A 235 0.85 7.09 -22.76
N PRO A 236 0.39 6.13 -21.92
CA PRO A 236 -1.03 5.90 -21.63
C PRO A 236 -1.74 6.99 -20.81
N SER A 237 -1.13 8.17 -20.70
CA SER A 237 -1.69 9.37 -20.07
C SER A 237 -1.19 10.60 -20.80
N ILE A 238 -1.90 11.72 -20.64
CA ILE A 238 -1.53 13.01 -21.22
C ILE A 238 -1.32 14.01 -20.08
N SER A 239 -0.16 14.65 -20.05
CA SER A 239 0.12 15.81 -19.19
C SER A 239 0.73 16.90 -20.05
N VAL A 240 0.14 18.09 -19.99
CA VAL A 240 0.55 19.26 -20.77
C VAL A 240 0.72 20.44 -19.84
N LEU A 241 1.76 21.22 -20.08
CA LEU A 241 2.06 22.43 -19.33
C LEU A 241 1.75 23.62 -20.23
N PHE A 242 0.99 24.57 -19.72
CA PHE A 242 0.79 25.87 -20.35
C PHE A 242 1.58 26.89 -19.53
N ASP A 243 2.39 27.70 -20.21
CA ASP A 243 3.15 28.78 -19.59
C ASP A 243 2.28 30.06 -19.59
N ASP A 244 2.30 30.80 -18.49
CA ASP A 244 1.53 32.06 -18.33
C ASP A 244 2.22 33.23 -19.04
N ASP A 245 3.51 33.12 -19.38
CA ASP A 245 4.36 34.23 -19.84
C ASP A 245 4.29 34.52 -21.35
N GLU A 246 3.57 33.72 -22.15
CA GLU A 246 3.50 33.95 -23.59
C GLU A 246 2.07 34.17 -24.10
N THR A 247 1.97 35.09 -25.05
CA THR A 247 0.81 35.40 -25.91
C THR A 247 0.37 34.23 -26.82
N THR A 248 0.73 33.00 -26.46
CA THR A 248 0.39 31.78 -27.20
C THR A 248 -1.07 31.42 -26.96
N LYS A 249 -1.71 30.91 -28.02
CA LYS A 249 -2.99 30.20 -27.87
C LYS A 249 -2.71 29.08 -26.88
N PHE A 250 -3.36 29.09 -25.70
CA PHE A 250 -3.29 28.03 -24.70
C PHE A 250 -3.89 26.74 -25.28
N GLU A 251 -3.22 26.17 -26.27
CA GLU A 251 -3.65 25.07 -27.11
C GLU A 251 -2.46 24.19 -27.45
N VAL A 252 -2.64 22.89 -27.30
CA VAL A 252 -1.63 21.88 -27.60
C VAL A 252 -2.30 20.70 -28.31
N ALA A 253 -1.66 20.25 -29.39
CA ALA A 253 -2.02 19.04 -30.10
C ALA A 253 -1.08 17.91 -29.67
N VAL A 254 -1.67 16.83 -29.17
CA VAL A 254 -0.97 15.66 -28.63
C VAL A 254 -1.27 14.45 -29.49
N THR A 255 -0.24 13.80 -30.03
CA THR A 255 -0.39 12.61 -30.87
C THR A 255 -0.31 11.34 -30.02
N ARG A 256 -1.19 10.38 -30.29
CA ARG A 256 -1.14 9.02 -29.71
C ARG A 256 -1.34 7.98 -30.79
N THR A 257 -0.71 6.83 -30.61
CA THR A 257 -0.83 5.66 -31.49
C THR A 257 -1.29 4.47 -30.64
N ALA A 258 -2.51 4.02 -30.88
CA ALA A 258 -3.06 2.83 -30.25
C ALA A 258 -2.77 1.61 -31.12
N THR A 259 -2.41 0.49 -30.49
CA THR A 259 -2.21 -0.81 -31.14
C THR A 259 -3.29 -1.78 -30.65
N LEU A 260 -4.00 -2.45 -31.56
CA LEU A 260 -4.96 -3.51 -31.20
C LEU A 260 -4.22 -4.77 -30.75
N VAL A 261 -4.45 -5.21 -29.53
CA VAL A 261 -3.89 -6.47 -29.00
C VAL A 261 -4.92 -7.60 -28.87
N SER A 262 -6.21 -7.28 -28.95
CA SER A 262 -7.25 -8.31 -29.02
C SER A 262 -7.21 -9.05 -30.37
N LYS A 263 -7.60 -10.32 -30.36
CA LYS A 263 -7.56 -11.20 -31.54
C LYS A 263 -8.60 -10.83 -32.60
N THR A 264 -9.68 -10.17 -32.21
CA THR A 264 -10.82 -9.86 -33.08
C THR A 264 -10.79 -8.43 -33.58
N ALA A 265 -11.09 -8.23 -34.87
CA ALA A 265 -11.34 -6.92 -35.44
C ALA A 265 -12.37 -6.15 -34.61
N SER A 266 -12.08 -4.89 -34.30
CA SER A 266 -12.81 -4.11 -33.32
C SER A 266 -12.86 -2.63 -33.71
N THR A 267 -13.99 -1.99 -33.42
CA THR A 267 -14.18 -0.54 -33.60
C THR A 267 -14.36 0.12 -32.23
N TYR A 268 -13.54 1.10 -31.93
CA TYR A 268 -13.60 1.87 -30.68
C TYR A 268 -14.21 3.23 -30.95
N THR A 269 -15.12 3.68 -30.07
CA THR A 269 -15.70 5.02 -30.11
C THR A 269 -15.06 5.88 -29.02
N VAL A 270 -14.64 7.08 -29.38
CA VAL A 270 -13.98 8.00 -28.45
C VAL A 270 -15.01 8.68 -27.55
N LYS A 271 -14.80 8.62 -26.24
CA LYS A 271 -15.56 9.37 -25.23
C LYS A 271 -14.62 10.33 -24.52
N ILE A 272 -15.04 11.59 -24.38
CA ILE A 272 -14.23 12.66 -23.81
C ILE A 272 -14.95 13.21 -22.57
N GLU A 273 -14.20 13.34 -21.48
CA GLU A 273 -14.60 14.11 -20.29
C GLU A 273 -13.56 15.21 -20.09
N SER A 274 -13.92 16.45 -20.44
CA SER A 274 -13.01 17.59 -20.39
C SER A 274 -12.78 18.04 -18.93
N PRO A 275 -11.52 18.27 -18.50
CA PRO A 275 -11.23 18.88 -17.22
C PRO A 275 -11.86 20.27 -17.09
N LYS A 276 -12.22 20.67 -15.86
CA LYS A 276 -12.79 22.00 -15.61
C LYS A 276 -11.81 23.09 -16.08
N GLY A 277 -12.30 24.00 -16.92
CA GLY A 277 -11.49 25.10 -17.47
C GLY A 277 -10.73 24.76 -18.76
N PHE A 278 -10.88 23.54 -19.29
CA PHE A 278 -10.25 23.11 -20.54
C PHE A 278 -11.28 22.53 -21.52
N LEU A 279 -10.98 22.63 -22.80
CA LEU A 279 -11.68 21.98 -23.90
C LEU A 279 -10.76 20.89 -24.46
N VAL A 280 -11.30 19.67 -24.56
CA VAL A 280 -10.59 18.53 -25.15
C VAL A 280 -11.39 18.05 -26.35
N SER A 281 -10.70 17.87 -27.48
CA SER A 281 -11.28 17.27 -28.67
C SER A 281 -10.31 16.26 -29.29
N VAL A 282 -10.84 15.31 -30.05
CA VAL A 282 -10.05 14.34 -30.80
C VAL A 282 -10.42 14.46 -32.27
N ASN A 283 -9.43 14.40 -33.16
CA ASN A 283 -9.64 14.56 -34.60
C ASN A 283 -10.44 13.43 -35.27
N THR A 284 -10.72 12.35 -34.53
CA THR A 284 -11.57 11.24 -34.95
C THR A 284 -12.53 10.85 -33.84
N SER A 285 -13.74 10.44 -34.20
CA SER A 285 -14.74 9.89 -33.28
C SER A 285 -14.63 8.37 -33.13
N LYS A 286 -13.95 7.69 -34.06
CA LYS A 286 -13.80 6.23 -34.09
C LYS A 286 -12.40 5.79 -34.52
N LEU A 287 -11.95 4.67 -33.97
CA LEU A 287 -10.77 3.95 -34.42
C LEU A 287 -11.21 2.56 -34.86
N ILE A 288 -10.93 2.20 -36.12
CA ILE A 288 -11.33 0.92 -36.72
C ILE A 288 -10.07 0.09 -36.92
N PHE A 289 -10.06 -1.11 -36.35
CA PHE A 289 -8.96 -2.06 -36.46
C PHE A 289 -9.48 -3.36 -37.08
N ASN A 290 -8.87 -3.80 -38.16
CA ASN A 290 -9.28 -4.96 -38.93
C ASN A 290 -8.53 -6.24 -38.54
N ARG A 291 -7.37 -6.11 -37.88
CA ARG A 291 -6.56 -7.24 -37.41
C ARG A 291 -5.73 -6.87 -36.19
N ALA A 292 -5.36 -7.87 -35.40
CA ALA A 292 -4.39 -7.71 -34.31
C ALA A 292 -3.08 -7.08 -34.81
N GLU A 293 -2.40 -6.35 -33.94
CA GLU A 293 -1.18 -5.57 -34.22
C GLU A 293 -1.35 -4.40 -35.19
N GLU A 294 -2.57 -4.13 -35.68
CA GLU A 294 -2.86 -2.91 -36.42
C GLU A 294 -2.72 -1.69 -35.51
N LYS A 295 -2.10 -0.64 -36.04
CA LYS A 295 -1.84 0.63 -35.35
C LYS A 295 -2.67 1.73 -35.97
N GLN A 296 -3.33 2.53 -35.14
CA GLN A 296 -4.07 3.70 -35.56
C GLN A 296 -3.64 4.90 -34.71
N SER A 297 -3.35 6.01 -35.39
CA SER A 297 -2.94 7.26 -34.73
C SER A 297 -4.08 8.26 -34.70
N TYR A 298 -4.16 9.03 -33.62
CA TYR A 298 -5.11 10.12 -33.46
C TYR A 298 -4.46 11.30 -32.75
N VAL A 299 -5.08 12.46 -32.88
CA VAL A 299 -4.60 13.72 -32.29
C VAL A 299 -5.64 14.22 -31.29
N VAL A 300 -5.18 14.46 -30.06
CA VAL A 300 -5.94 15.07 -28.98
C VAL A 300 -5.57 16.55 -28.93
N ASN A 301 -6.52 17.43 -29.19
CA ASN A 301 -6.36 18.87 -29.04
C ASN A 301 -6.89 19.27 -27.67
N ILE A 302 -6.03 19.94 -26.89
CA ILE A 302 -6.34 20.42 -25.54
C ILE A 302 -6.17 21.94 -25.56
N SER A 303 -7.19 22.69 -25.17
CA SER A 303 -7.10 24.14 -25.04
C SER A 303 -7.74 24.69 -23.77
N ALA A 304 -7.29 25.85 -23.31
CA ALA A 304 -7.92 26.55 -22.20
C ALA A 304 -9.28 27.12 -22.63
N ALA A 305 -10.31 26.94 -21.82
CA ALA A 305 -11.61 27.53 -22.06
C ALA A 305 -11.49 29.07 -22.07
N ASN A 306 -12.06 29.71 -23.09
CA ASN A 306 -12.01 31.18 -23.28
C ASN A 306 -10.59 31.77 -23.41
N ASN A 307 -9.59 30.98 -23.82
CA ASN A 307 -8.17 31.38 -23.88
C ASN A 307 -7.67 32.00 -22.56
N LYS A 308 -8.13 31.49 -21.42
CA LYS A 308 -7.65 31.89 -20.10
C LYS A 308 -7.40 30.65 -19.27
N LEU A 309 -6.21 30.55 -18.70
CA LEU A 309 -5.94 29.48 -17.74
C LEU A 309 -6.86 29.67 -16.52
N PRO A 310 -7.51 28.59 -16.04
CA PRO A 310 -8.26 28.67 -14.80
C PRO A 310 -7.33 29.09 -13.66
N PRO A 311 -7.81 29.90 -12.70
CA PRO A 311 -6.98 30.33 -11.59
C PRO A 311 -6.40 29.09 -10.91
N VAL A 312 -5.07 29.03 -10.83
CA VAL A 312 -4.35 27.96 -10.15
C VAL A 312 -4.93 27.86 -8.76
N HIS A 313 -5.75 26.84 -8.52
CA HIS A 313 -6.03 26.43 -7.15
C HIS A 313 -4.70 25.87 -6.69
N ALA A 314 -3.95 26.72 -5.99
CA ALA A 314 -2.85 26.26 -5.18
C ALA A 314 -3.46 25.26 -4.19
N GLU A 315 -3.48 23.98 -4.57
CA GLU A 315 -3.30 22.93 -3.60
C GLU A 315 -1.94 23.24 -2.99
N ARG A 316 -1.97 24.02 -1.91
CA ARG A 316 -0.82 24.34 -1.09
C ARG A 316 -0.15 23.01 -0.79
N LEU A 317 0.97 22.74 -1.47
CA LEU A 317 2.00 21.85 -0.97
C LEU A 317 2.43 22.45 0.37
N VAL A 318 1.81 21.99 1.45
CA VAL A 318 2.26 22.29 2.81
C VAL A 318 3.55 21.50 3.01
N SER A 319 4.66 22.07 2.54
CA SER A 319 6.00 21.69 2.99
C SER A 319 6.23 22.33 4.36
N THR A 320 5.73 21.72 5.42
CA THR A 320 6.17 22.08 6.78
C THR A 320 7.26 21.11 7.20
N VAL A 321 8.51 21.44 6.85
CA VAL A 321 9.67 20.95 7.59
C VAL A 321 9.91 21.93 8.72
N SER A 322 9.34 21.66 9.90
CA SER A 322 9.75 22.32 11.14
C SER A 322 10.47 21.30 12.01
N ALA A 323 11.79 21.30 11.90
CA ALA A 323 12.66 20.82 12.97
C ALA A 323 12.77 21.93 14.03
N LEU A 324 12.49 21.63 15.29
CA LEU A 324 13.36 21.93 16.45
C LEU A 324 12.75 21.35 17.74
N ALA A 325 13.66 20.82 18.54
CA ALA A 325 13.42 19.96 19.69
C ALA A 325 13.03 20.68 20.99
N ARG A 326 12.71 19.83 21.98
CA ARG A 326 12.53 20.00 23.45
C ARG A 326 11.04 19.77 23.79
N HIS A 327 10.64 18.71 24.49
CA HIS A 327 11.01 18.39 25.87
C HIS A 327 10.93 16.87 26.17
N LYS A 328 11.65 16.45 27.21
CA LYS A 328 11.75 15.06 27.73
C LYS A 328 10.49 14.71 28.53
N LEU A 329 10.08 13.43 28.53
CA LEU A 329 9.24 12.86 29.60
C LEU A 329 10.01 11.78 30.36
N ILE A 330 9.83 11.80 31.68
CA ILE A 330 10.55 11.07 32.71
C ILE A 330 9.86 9.72 32.97
N PHE A 331 10.63 8.65 33.15
CA PHE A 331 10.18 7.42 33.81
C PHE A 331 10.66 7.42 35.26
N LEU A 332 9.91 6.82 36.18
CA LEU A 332 10.50 6.23 37.38
C LEU A 332 9.91 4.86 37.65
N GLY A 333 10.82 3.92 37.85
CA GLY A 333 10.56 2.61 38.45
C GLY A 333 10.60 2.68 39.98
N SER A 334 10.75 1.49 40.58
CA SER A 334 10.77 1.25 42.02
C SER A 334 11.78 2.12 42.80
N ARG A 335 11.47 2.41 44.07
CA ARG A 335 12.51 2.73 45.05
C ARG A 335 13.38 1.49 45.29
N VAL A 336 14.64 1.49 44.83
CA VAL A 336 15.82 1.05 45.62
C VAL A 336 17.04 1.85 45.16
N SER A 337 17.84 2.29 46.15
CA SER A 337 19.04 3.12 46.05
C SER A 337 20.15 2.54 45.16
N ALA A 338 20.99 3.43 44.64
CA ALA A 338 22.03 3.18 43.66
C ALA A 338 23.14 2.21 44.14
N THR A 339 23.37 1.11 43.41
CA THR A 339 24.67 0.64 42.88
C THR A 339 24.55 -0.76 42.25
N LYS A 340 25.22 -0.96 41.10
CA LYS A 340 25.46 -2.24 40.38
C LYS A 340 24.25 -2.97 39.75
N ALA A 341 24.39 -3.24 38.45
CA ALA A 341 23.52 -4.12 37.68
C ALA A 341 23.45 -5.54 38.27
N ARG A 342 22.25 -6.02 38.64
CA ARG A 342 21.91 -7.44 38.87
C ARG A 342 20.42 -7.67 38.62
N LYS A 343 20.12 -8.71 37.82
CA LYS A 343 18.96 -9.63 37.84
C LYS A 343 17.65 -9.07 38.46
N ILE A 344 16.61 -8.87 37.64
CA ILE A 344 15.23 -8.64 38.13
C ILE A 344 14.86 -9.85 39.01
N GLN A 345 14.61 -9.61 40.30
CA GLN A 345 14.47 -10.63 41.34
C GLN A 345 13.03 -11.15 41.47
N ASN A 346 12.95 -12.35 42.05
CA ASN A 346 11.85 -13.30 42.16
C ASN A 346 11.33 -13.35 43.62
N ASP A 347 11.11 -12.18 44.23
CA ASP A 347 10.97 -12.00 45.68
C ASP A 347 9.55 -12.22 46.24
N MET A 348 8.54 -12.42 45.39
CA MET A 348 7.15 -12.63 45.80
C MET A 348 6.66 -14.08 45.72
N LYS A 349 7.41 -15.01 45.09
CA LYS A 349 7.01 -16.43 45.01
C LYS A 349 7.19 -17.10 46.38
N PRO A 350 6.12 -17.59 47.03
CA PRO A 350 6.25 -18.29 48.31
C PRO A 350 7.19 -19.50 48.22
N ASN A 351 7.86 -19.80 49.33
CA ASN A 351 8.81 -20.92 49.40
C ASN A 351 8.10 -22.28 49.31
N GLU A 352 6.78 -22.34 49.53
CA GLU A 352 6.00 -23.57 49.41
C GLU A 352 5.89 -24.09 47.96
N PHE A 353 6.10 -23.23 46.96
CA PHE A 353 6.00 -23.62 45.54
C PHE A 353 7.37 -23.91 44.93
N SER A 354 7.53 -25.06 44.27
CA SER A 354 8.81 -25.43 43.65
C SER A 354 9.11 -24.64 42.36
N THR A 355 8.06 -24.20 41.64
CA THR A 355 8.18 -23.39 40.41
C THR A 355 7.18 -22.23 40.36
N ILE A 356 7.46 -21.22 39.53
CA ILE A 356 6.56 -20.07 39.30
C ILE A 356 5.27 -20.52 38.60
N ASP A 357 5.33 -21.52 37.71
CA ASP A 357 4.15 -22.09 37.05
C ASP A 357 3.20 -22.75 38.07
N GLN A 358 3.73 -23.50 39.04
CA GLN A 358 2.92 -24.09 40.12
C GLN A 358 2.24 -23.04 40.98
N TRP A 359 2.97 -21.97 41.31
CA TRP A 359 2.42 -20.85 42.07
C TRP A 359 1.26 -20.19 41.31
N TYR A 360 1.43 -19.86 40.03
CA TYR A 360 0.37 -19.24 39.22
C TYR A 360 -0.84 -20.14 39.00
N ARG A 361 -0.64 -21.44 38.82
CA ARG A 361 -1.74 -22.42 38.76
C ARG A 361 -2.52 -22.47 40.06
N SER A 362 -1.84 -22.40 41.21
CA SER A 362 -2.50 -22.37 42.51
C SER A 362 -3.28 -21.06 42.73
N THR A 363 -2.74 -19.92 42.29
CA THR A 363 -3.43 -18.63 42.35
C THR A 363 -4.71 -18.65 41.52
N LEU A 364 -4.67 -19.25 40.33
CA LEU A 364 -5.83 -19.40 39.45
C LEU A 364 -6.86 -20.40 39.99
N ALA A 365 -6.41 -21.49 40.61
CA ALA A 365 -7.28 -22.51 41.20
C ALA A 365 -7.99 -22.06 42.48
N ALA A 366 -7.46 -21.04 43.15
CA ALA A 366 -8.02 -20.49 44.39
C ALA A 366 -9.11 -19.43 44.17
N LEU A 367 -9.60 -19.24 42.93
CA LEU A 367 -10.69 -18.31 42.64
C LEU A 367 -12.04 -18.96 42.97
N GLU A 368 -12.86 -18.32 43.78
CA GLU A 368 -14.06 -18.93 44.38
C GLU A 368 -15.29 -18.99 43.44
N SER A 369 -15.22 -18.32 42.29
CA SER A 369 -16.36 -18.23 41.36
C SER A 369 -16.35 -19.32 40.28
N SER A 370 -17.53 -19.87 40.00
CA SER A 370 -17.77 -20.94 39.03
C SER A 370 -17.14 -20.65 37.66
N PRO A 371 -16.68 -21.69 36.92
CA PRO A 371 -16.16 -21.53 35.56
C PRO A 371 -17.21 -20.90 34.63
N PRO A 372 -16.81 -20.26 33.52
CA PRO A 372 -17.74 -19.63 32.58
C PRO A 372 -18.80 -20.62 32.09
N ASP A 373 -20.06 -20.17 31.94
CA ASP A 373 -21.17 -20.98 31.41
C ASP A 373 -20.93 -21.51 29.98
N ASP A 374 -19.95 -20.95 29.25
CA ASP A 374 -19.48 -21.36 27.92
C ASP A 374 -18.11 -22.08 27.93
N ALA A 375 -17.67 -22.60 29.09
CA ALA A 375 -16.43 -23.36 29.18
C ALA A 375 -16.66 -24.81 28.69
N ASP A 376 -16.22 -25.06 27.47
CA ASP A 376 -15.92 -26.41 26.98
C ASP A 376 -14.99 -27.08 28.02
N GLN A 377 -15.48 -28.12 28.71
CA GLN A 377 -14.84 -28.69 29.91
C GLN A 377 -13.46 -29.33 29.65
N ASP A 378 -13.03 -29.39 28.37
CA ASP A 378 -11.76 -29.98 27.94
C ASP A 378 -10.61 -28.97 27.75
N GLN A 379 -10.82 -27.66 27.90
CA GLN A 379 -9.73 -26.68 27.73
C GLN A 379 -9.12 -26.19 29.04
N PRO A 380 -7.77 -26.15 29.15
CA PRO A 380 -7.11 -25.74 30.38
C PRO A 380 -7.36 -24.25 30.68
N PRO A 381 -7.73 -23.88 31.93
CA PRO A 381 -8.04 -22.51 32.31
C PRO A 381 -6.83 -21.57 32.22
N MET A 382 -5.61 -22.11 32.27
CA MET A 382 -4.37 -21.35 32.02
C MET A 382 -3.84 -21.63 30.61
N LEU A 383 -3.69 -20.56 29.83
CA LEU A 383 -3.28 -20.61 28.42
C LEU A 383 -1.75 -20.55 28.29
N HIS A 384 -1.08 -19.68 29.04
CA HIS A 384 0.38 -19.52 28.93
C HIS A 384 1.01 -18.87 30.18
N VAL A 385 2.29 -19.19 30.47
CA VAL A 385 3.07 -18.59 31.56
C VAL A 385 4.31 -17.88 31.03
N TYR A 386 4.46 -16.62 31.42
CA TYR A 386 5.57 -15.74 31.06
C TYR A 386 6.61 -15.72 32.19
N THR A 387 7.86 -16.04 31.88
CA THR A 387 8.94 -16.19 32.88
C THR A 387 10.24 -15.45 32.57
N LYS A 388 10.36 -14.81 31.39
CA LYS A 388 11.65 -14.29 30.89
C LYS A 388 11.83 -12.78 31.00
N VAL A 389 10.83 -12.00 30.59
CA VAL A 389 10.90 -10.52 30.51
C VAL A 389 9.95 -9.86 31.50
N PHE A 390 8.83 -10.53 31.78
CA PHE A 390 7.86 -10.22 32.80
C PHE A 390 7.36 -11.55 33.37
N HIS A 391 7.00 -11.52 34.65
CA HIS A 391 6.46 -12.66 35.38
C HIS A 391 4.93 -12.53 35.41
N GLY A 392 4.21 -13.48 34.81
CA GLY A 392 2.74 -13.47 34.73
C GLY A 392 2.18 -14.63 33.92
N PHE A 393 0.87 -14.70 33.75
CA PHE A 393 0.21 -15.75 32.98
C PHE A 393 -1.03 -15.22 32.25
N SER A 394 -1.42 -15.89 31.15
CA SER A 394 -2.71 -15.69 30.49
C SER A 394 -3.66 -16.83 30.86
N ALA A 395 -4.90 -16.49 31.17
CA ALA A 395 -5.93 -17.43 31.60
C ALA A 395 -7.30 -16.99 31.09
N ARG A 396 -8.20 -17.95 30.87
CA ARG A 396 -9.62 -17.66 30.60
C ARG A 396 -10.29 -17.44 31.95
N LEU A 397 -10.78 -16.21 32.19
CA LEU A 397 -11.41 -15.80 33.43
C LEU A 397 -12.82 -15.28 33.14
N THR A 398 -13.78 -15.59 34.01
CA THR A 398 -15.04 -14.84 34.04
C THR A 398 -14.77 -13.41 34.48
N LYS A 399 -15.73 -12.51 34.22
CA LYS A 399 -15.62 -11.12 34.66
C LYS A 399 -15.46 -11.01 36.18
N ALA A 400 -16.13 -11.87 36.95
CA ALA A 400 -16.00 -11.93 38.40
C ALA A 400 -14.60 -12.40 38.83
N GLN A 401 -14.09 -13.49 38.23
CA GLN A 401 -12.75 -14.01 38.46
C GLN A 401 -11.65 -12.98 38.12
N ALA A 402 -11.83 -12.21 37.04
CA ALA A 402 -10.88 -11.17 36.63
C ALA A 402 -10.86 -9.97 37.60
N GLU A 403 -11.99 -9.61 38.21
CA GLU A 403 -12.04 -8.57 39.25
C GLU A 403 -11.46 -9.08 40.57
N GLU A 404 -11.75 -10.32 40.97
CA GLU A 404 -11.16 -10.96 42.15
C GLU A 404 -9.62 -11.02 42.02
N MET A 405 -9.11 -11.40 40.85
CA MET A 405 -7.67 -11.42 40.55
C MET A 405 -7.00 -10.06 40.73
N LYS A 406 -7.68 -8.94 40.42
CA LYS A 406 -7.11 -7.58 40.59
C LYS A 406 -6.96 -7.18 42.06
N THR A 407 -7.70 -7.80 42.96
CA THR A 407 -7.62 -7.51 44.40
C THR A 407 -6.47 -8.22 45.10
N ARG A 408 -5.83 -9.18 44.43
CA ARG A 408 -4.74 -9.97 45.02
C ARG A 408 -3.44 -9.15 45.06
N PRO A 409 -2.76 -9.07 46.21
CA PRO A 409 -1.55 -8.26 46.36
C PRO A 409 -0.38 -8.73 45.47
N GLU A 410 -0.39 -10.00 45.05
CA GLU A 410 0.59 -10.57 44.12
C GLU A 410 0.30 -10.27 42.64
N VAL A 411 -0.88 -9.75 42.30
CA VAL A 411 -1.30 -9.46 40.93
C VAL A 411 -1.13 -7.98 40.64
N PHE A 412 -0.11 -7.65 39.84
CA PHE A 412 0.20 -6.26 39.47
C PHE A 412 -0.91 -5.61 38.64
N ASN A 413 -1.47 -6.34 37.66
CA ASN A 413 -2.60 -5.89 36.85
C ASN A 413 -3.22 -7.06 36.06
N VAL A 414 -4.51 -6.97 35.72
CA VAL A 414 -5.23 -7.95 34.89
C VAL A 414 -5.74 -7.24 33.63
N PHE A 415 -5.29 -7.69 32.45
CA PHE A 415 -5.64 -7.10 31.16
C PHE A 415 -6.54 -8.03 30.34
N PRO A 416 -7.70 -7.57 29.84
CA PRO A 416 -8.53 -8.35 28.90
C PRO A 416 -7.92 -8.36 27.48
N ASP A 417 -8.03 -9.49 26.76
CA ASP A 417 -7.46 -9.72 25.42
C ASP A 417 -8.45 -9.45 24.28
N GLN A 418 -8.08 -8.67 23.24
CA GLN A 418 -8.96 -8.10 22.19
C GLN A 418 -8.12 -7.71 20.84
N ILE A 419 -8.71 -7.54 19.60
CA ILE A 419 -8.29 -7.17 18.13
C ILE A 419 -8.14 -5.67 17.39
N HIS A 420 -7.48 -5.52 16.20
CA HIS A 420 -7.51 -4.40 15.18
C HIS A 420 -8.44 -4.38 13.88
N GLU A 421 -8.54 -3.24 13.16
CA GLU A 421 -9.22 -3.04 11.84
C GLU A 421 -8.23 -2.91 10.66
N LEU A 422 -8.30 -3.77 9.63
CA LEU A 422 -7.42 -3.76 8.46
C LEU A 422 -8.26 -3.61 7.17
N HIS A 423 -7.73 -3.01 6.09
CA HIS A 423 -8.50 -2.95 4.83
C HIS A 423 -8.56 -4.33 4.14
N THR A 424 -7.43 -5.04 4.16
CA THR A 424 -7.32 -6.44 3.73
C THR A 424 -6.01 -7.04 4.26
N THR A 425 -6.04 -8.30 4.71
CA THR A 425 -4.83 -9.13 4.94
C THR A 425 -4.58 -10.10 3.77
N ARG A 426 -5.38 -9.97 2.71
CA ARG A 426 -5.53 -10.91 1.60
C ARG A 426 -5.55 -10.13 0.29
N SER A 427 -4.41 -9.54 -0.05
CA SER A 427 -4.28 -8.66 -1.22
C SER A 427 -4.65 -9.31 -2.55
N PRO A 428 -4.30 -10.58 -2.84
CA PRO A 428 -4.70 -11.19 -4.11
C PRO A 428 -6.23 -11.34 -4.23
N GLN A 429 -6.95 -11.59 -3.14
CA GLN A 429 -8.42 -11.55 -3.11
C GLN A 429 -8.96 -10.14 -3.30
N PHE A 430 -8.37 -9.14 -2.63
CA PHE A 430 -8.75 -7.73 -2.79
C PHE A 430 -8.57 -7.23 -4.24
N LEU A 431 -7.53 -7.73 -4.92
CA LEU A 431 -7.24 -7.46 -6.32
C LEU A 431 -8.09 -8.30 -7.29
N GLY A 432 -8.97 -9.18 -6.81
CA GLY A 432 -9.82 -10.03 -7.64
C GLY A 432 -9.13 -11.25 -8.26
N ILE A 433 -7.82 -11.41 -8.07
CA ILE A 433 -7.01 -12.49 -8.65
C ILE A 433 -7.41 -13.88 -8.13
N LEU A 434 -7.87 -13.96 -6.88
CA LEU A 434 -8.24 -15.22 -6.21
C LEU A 434 -9.76 -15.42 -6.06
N ASN A 435 -10.60 -14.75 -6.86
CA ASN A 435 -12.05 -14.85 -6.73
C ASN A 435 -12.66 -16.00 -7.58
N PRO A 436 -13.06 -17.14 -6.98
CA PRO A 436 -13.79 -18.20 -7.68
C PRO A 436 -15.19 -17.78 -8.15
N GLN A 437 -15.77 -16.72 -7.56
CA GLN A 437 -17.16 -16.30 -7.81
C GLN A 437 -17.38 -15.63 -9.17
N ASP A 438 -16.38 -14.93 -9.72
CA ASP A 438 -16.51 -14.28 -11.05
C ASP A 438 -16.40 -15.28 -12.22
N HIS A 439 -15.70 -16.41 -12.01
CA HIS A 439 -15.69 -17.52 -12.98
C HIS A 439 -17.06 -18.17 -13.19
N SER A 440 -18.02 -17.96 -12.27
CA SER A 440 -19.38 -18.52 -12.39
C SER A 440 -20.29 -17.74 -13.32
N LYS A 441 -20.03 -16.45 -13.56
CA LYS A 441 -20.89 -15.58 -14.39
C LYS A 441 -20.54 -15.61 -15.87
N ASN A 442 -19.31 -16.01 -16.22
CA ASN A 442 -18.88 -16.18 -17.59
C ASN A 442 -17.97 -17.40 -17.72
N LYS A 443 -18.54 -18.55 -18.12
CA LYS A 443 -17.83 -19.84 -18.26
C LYS A 443 -16.61 -19.79 -19.21
N ASN A 444 -16.47 -18.70 -19.98
CA ASN A 444 -15.37 -18.49 -20.92
C ASN A 444 -14.30 -17.51 -20.42
N HIS A 445 -14.41 -16.94 -19.21
CA HIS A 445 -13.40 -16.03 -18.66
C HIS A 445 -12.26 -16.81 -18.00
N ILE A 446 -11.10 -16.84 -18.66
CA ILE A 446 -9.85 -17.36 -18.11
C ILE A 446 -9.25 -16.24 -17.23
N GLY A 447 -9.15 -16.48 -15.93
CA GLY A 447 -8.59 -15.50 -14.99
C GLY A 447 -7.08 -15.35 -15.13
N LEU A 448 -6.51 -14.29 -14.54
CA LEU A 448 -5.11 -13.92 -14.74
C LEU A 448 -4.14 -15.03 -14.34
N LEU A 449 -4.42 -15.75 -13.25
CA LEU A 449 -3.57 -16.87 -12.81
C LEU A 449 -3.53 -17.98 -13.86
N GLN A 450 -4.68 -18.39 -14.40
CA GLN A 450 -4.73 -19.45 -15.39
C GLN A 450 -4.14 -18.98 -16.74
N ALA A 451 -4.43 -17.75 -17.15
CA ALA A 451 -3.90 -17.18 -18.39
C ALA A 451 -2.36 -17.11 -18.37
N SER A 452 -1.79 -16.89 -17.19
CA SER A 452 -0.33 -16.77 -16.99
C SER A 452 0.37 -18.09 -16.64
N ASP A 453 -0.34 -19.22 -16.70
CA ASP A 453 0.16 -20.51 -16.21
C ASP A 453 0.74 -20.39 -14.78
N TYR A 454 -0.01 -19.72 -13.92
CA TYR A 454 0.34 -19.43 -12.52
C TYR A 454 1.68 -18.70 -12.35
N GLY A 455 2.12 -17.97 -13.38
CA GLY A 455 3.39 -17.24 -13.40
C GLY A 455 4.60 -18.08 -13.80
N SER A 456 4.40 -19.24 -14.42
CA SER A 456 5.49 -20.12 -14.86
C SER A 456 6.41 -19.42 -15.88
N ASP A 457 7.72 -19.69 -15.79
CA ASP A 457 8.75 -19.20 -16.71
C ASP A 457 8.78 -17.67 -16.87
N VAL A 458 8.47 -16.93 -15.80
CA VAL A 458 8.66 -15.47 -15.70
C VAL A 458 9.60 -15.15 -14.56
N ILE A 459 10.68 -14.43 -14.86
CA ILE A 459 11.62 -13.93 -13.85
C ILE A 459 11.34 -12.45 -13.62
N ILE A 460 11.12 -12.07 -12.37
CA ILE A 460 11.03 -10.67 -11.96
C ILE A 460 12.14 -10.34 -10.98
N GLY A 461 12.88 -9.29 -11.29
CA GLY A 461 13.72 -8.59 -10.31
C GLY A 461 12.92 -7.45 -9.69
N VAL A 462 12.72 -7.50 -8.38
CA VAL A 462 12.18 -6.37 -7.62
C VAL A 462 13.36 -5.65 -6.96
N LEU A 463 13.63 -4.42 -7.40
CA LEU A 463 14.63 -3.55 -6.77
C LEU A 463 13.95 -2.73 -5.67
N ASP A 464 13.57 -3.41 -4.59
CA ASP A 464 13.00 -2.81 -3.38
C ASP A 464 13.89 -3.19 -2.19
N THR A 465 14.15 -2.26 -1.28
CA THR A 465 15.00 -2.49 -0.09
C THR A 465 14.30 -3.28 1.01
N GLY A 466 13.04 -3.68 0.80
CA GLY A 466 12.20 -4.37 1.79
C GLY A 466 11.87 -5.85 1.53
N ILE A 467 12.36 -6.46 0.45
CA ILE A 467 12.09 -7.88 0.13
C ILE A 467 13.38 -8.68 0.28
N TRP A 468 13.34 -9.73 1.10
CA TRP A 468 14.45 -10.67 1.28
C TRP A 468 14.19 -11.99 0.56
N PRO A 469 14.88 -12.23 -0.59
CA PRO A 469 14.70 -13.44 -1.39
C PRO A 469 14.97 -14.74 -0.64
N GLU A 470 15.71 -14.68 0.46
CA GLU A 470 16.12 -15.83 1.27
C GLU A 470 15.03 -16.31 2.24
N SER A 471 13.91 -15.58 2.39
CA SER A 471 12.80 -16.02 3.25
C SER A 471 12.16 -17.30 2.73
N GLU A 472 11.73 -18.19 3.64
CA GLU A 472 11.04 -19.43 3.28
C GLU A 472 9.77 -19.20 2.45
N SER A 473 9.11 -18.05 2.59
CA SER A 473 7.97 -17.67 1.76
C SER A 473 8.29 -17.51 0.26
N PHE A 474 9.58 -17.41 -0.10
CA PHE A 474 10.09 -17.37 -1.47
C PHE A 474 10.85 -18.66 -1.85
N THR A 475 10.85 -19.69 -1.00
CA THR A 475 11.53 -20.95 -1.33
C THR A 475 10.86 -21.65 -2.51
N ILE A 476 11.69 -22.08 -3.45
CA ILE A 476 11.30 -22.68 -4.74
C ILE A 476 10.89 -24.16 -4.56
N SER A 477 10.59 -24.60 -3.33
CA SER A 477 10.25 -26.00 -3.03
C SER A 477 8.99 -26.43 -3.77
N GLY A 478 9.14 -27.20 -4.85
CA GLY A 478 8.05 -27.68 -5.70
C GLY A 478 7.88 -26.95 -7.04
N LEU A 479 8.62 -25.85 -7.28
CA LEU A 479 8.74 -25.23 -8.60
C LEU A 479 9.99 -25.83 -9.26
N GLY A 480 9.87 -26.27 -10.52
CA GLY A 480 11.01 -26.85 -11.26
C GLY A 480 12.22 -25.91 -11.33
N PRO A 481 13.41 -26.41 -11.69
CA PRO A 481 14.61 -25.57 -11.77
C PRO A 481 14.35 -24.38 -12.72
N PRO A 482 14.74 -23.15 -12.34
CA PRO A 482 14.64 -22.01 -13.24
C PRO A 482 15.41 -22.32 -14.54
N CYS A 483 14.79 -22.02 -15.68
CA CYS A 483 15.36 -22.28 -17.00
C CYS A 483 16.79 -21.71 -17.06
N PRO A 484 17.82 -22.54 -17.35
CA PRO A 484 19.20 -22.08 -17.31
C PRO A 484 19.38 -20.97 -18.35
N LEU A 485 19.71 -19.77 -17.86
CA LEU A 485 20.09 -18.65 -18.71
C LEU A 485 21.27 -19.09 -19.58
N GLY A 486 20.98 -19.37 -20.85
CA GLY A 486 21.98 -19.68 -21.86
C GLY A 486 22.98 -18.53 -22.01
N GLY A 487 24.18 -18.77 -21.48
CA GLY A 487 25.49 -18.21 -21.80
C GLY A 487 25.60 -16.83 -22.48
N ARG A 488 26.26 -15.89 -21.78
CA ARG A 488 27.72 -15.65 -21.93
C ARG A 488 28.20 -14.67 -20.85
N PRO A 489 29.43 -14.85 -20.33
CA PRO A 489 30.04 -13.89 -19.41
C PRO A 489 30.53 -12.65 -20.17
N LEU A 490 30.31 -11.47 -19.59
CA LEU A 490 31.12 -10.26 -19.81
C LEU A 490 31.71 -9.85 -18.46
#